data_AF-A0AAU5WC72-F1
#
_entry.id   AF-A0AAU5WC72-F1
#
_cell.length_a   1.000
_cell.length_b   1.000
_cell.length_c   1.000
_cell.angle_alpha   90.00
_cell.angle_beta   90.00
_cell.angle_gamma   90.00
#
_symmetry.space_group_name_H-M   'P 1'
#
loop_
_entity.id
_entity.type
_entity.pdbx_description
1 polymer ?
#
loop_
_entity_poly.entity_id
_entity_poly.type
_entity_poly.pdbx_seq_one_letter_code
_entity_poly.pdbx_strand_id
1 'polypeptide(L)'
;MIKAQDIQFWQIRKRANRRKPYEVRWRVDAAAFSRSYLTKALAETYRSSLVGAAREGEVFSLTTGEPVSWARSAETVYSHARAFVAMRWAEASDNTRAALVRSLVPIVLATLEGKKAKRGRPEEKTLRRALSMYALRPGAWASPDGQICDMPDDIRAALAWLAAVSRPVTALEDRAALRELLGALALRLDGERLAHTSMRNRRAVLHALLDYADERGLLSGNPLTGVKTKRRRASDAIDPRRVPSLAQARAVLAAVSDVRGGGHLAAFFDVLYYAGTRPGEARALHEHDCSLPPTGWGSLLLAGNRPEVAAAWTDDGARHRERELKHRAPGEVRPVPIPPVLVASLRTHIERYGTAPDGRLFWENAETFAPVTGQTYRRVWQRARVLGLSGPDRASKLADRPYDLRHGNASLLLASGVPATEVARRLGHSVQMLYTTYAHWFDGMEDAANAAVDAALANLDALTCENPGAGPDTGQNEGHGTA
;
A
#
# COMPACT_ATOMS: atom_id res chain seq x y z
N MET A 1 18.70 37.30 13.30
CA MET A 1 19.72 37.53 14.34
C MET A 1 19.47 36.57 15.48
N ILE A 2 20.29 35.54 15.64
CA ILE A 2 20.25 34.68 16.83
C ILE A 2 20.83 35.53 17.96
N LYS A 3 20.05 35.83 19.01
CA LYS A 3 20.56 36.52 20.19
C LYS A 3 21.67 35.67 20.79
N ALA A 4 22.86 36.25 20.99
CA ALA A 4 23.92 35.61 21.75
C ALA A 4 23.41 35.30 23.16
N GLN A 5 23.43 34.04 23.56
CA GLN A 5 23.05 33.62 24.93
C GLN A 5 24.24 33.85 25.86
N ASP A 6 23.99 34.41 27.04
CA ASP A 6 25.01 34.57 28.06
C ASP A 6 25.16 33.25 28.84
N ILE A 7 26.24 32.51 28.56
CA ILE A 7 26.47 31.17 29.12
C ILE A 7 27.68 31.19 30.05
N GLN A 8 27.47 30.79 31.31
CA GLN A 8 28.53 30.71 32.32
C GLN A 8 28.63 29.30 32.91
N PHE A 9 29.85 28.74 32.93
CA PHE A 9 30.14 27.43 33.53
C PHE A 9 30.99 27.57 34.79
N TRP A 10 30.51 27.08 35.93
CA TRP A 10 31.28 27.09 37.18
C TRP A 10 32.19 25.85 37.30
N GLN A 11 33.13 25.91 38.26
CA GLN A 11 33.91 24.75 38.66
C GLN A 11 33.04 23.68 39.34
N ILE A 12 33.44 22.41 39.16
CA ILE A 12 32.75 21.25 39.74
C ILE A 12 32.82 21.36 41.26
N ARG A 13 31.65 21.42 41.90
CA ARG A 13 31.52 21.50 43.36
C ARG A 13 31.45 20.09 43.94
N LYS A 14 32.29 19.78 44.93
CA LYS A 14 32.19 18.53 45.70
C LYS A 14 31.27 18.71 46.92
N ARG A 15 30.30 17.82 47.09
CA ARG A 15 29.32 17.78 48.19
C ARG A 15 29.46 16.44 48.90
N ALA A 16 30.31 16.39 49.92
CA ALA A 16 30.69 15.14 50.60
C ALA A 16 29.51 14.32 51.13
N ASN A 17 28.43 15.00 51.57
CA ASN A 17 27.27 14.37 52.21
C ASN A 17 26.15 13.95 51.21
N ARG A 18 26.47 13.77 49.92
CA ARG A 18 25.49 13.40 48.89
C ARG A 18 25.95 12.16 48.13
N ARG A 19 24.98 11.27 47.82
CA ARG A 19 25.19 10.04 47.02
C ARG A 19 25.90 10.30 45.67
N LYS A 20 25.69 11.47 45.07
CA LYS A 20 26.38 11.95 43.87
C LYS A 20 27.13 13.23 44.24
N PRO A 21 28.38 13.12 44.75
CA PRO A 21 29.04 14.25 45.39
C PRO A 21 29.56 15.30 44.40
N TYR A 22 29.73 14.98 43.12
CA TYR A 22 30.29 15.92 42.14
C TYR A 22 29.19 16.64 41.38
N GLU A 23 29.01 17.94 41.62
CA GLU A 23 27.97 18.79 41.03
C GLU A 23 28.55 19.73 39.98
N VAL A 24 28.06 19.62 38.75
CA VAL A 24 28.26 20.58 37.66
C VAL A 24 27.18 21.64 37.76
N ARG A 25 27.54 22.92 37.64
CA ARG A 25 26.63 24.06 37.68
C ARG A 25 26.92 24.98 36.51
N TRP A 26 25.88 25.50 35.89
CA TRP A 26 25.99 26.45 34.78
C TRP A 26 24.74 27.32 34.65
N ARG A 27 24.85 28.41 33.91
CA ARG A 27 23.76 29.37 33.67
C ARG A 27 23.63 29.63 32.18
N VAL A 28 22.40 29.80 31.74
CA VAL A 28 22.04 30.28 30.40
C VAL A 28 21.12 31.48 30.62
N ASP A 29 21.58 32.66 30.23
CA ASP A 29 20.93 33.95 30.50
C ASP A 29 20.63 34.13 32.00
N ALA A 30 19.36 34.19 32.41
CA ALA A 30 18.95 34.31 33.81
C ALA A 30 18.75 32.96 34.52
N ALA A 31 18.72 31.84 33.78
CA ALA A 31 18.35 30.53 34.31
C ALA A 31 19.59 29.73 34.78
N ALA A 32 19.58 29.30 36.03
CA ALA A 32 20.65 28.50 36.64
C ALA A 32 20.29 27.02 36.68
N PHE A 33 21.25 26.16 36.34
CA PHE A 33 21.09 24.71 36.25
C PHE A 33 22.19 23.98 37.02
N SER A 34 21.87 22.79 37.53
CA SER A 34 22.88 21.91 38.12
C SER A 34 22.59 20.43 37.87
N ARG A 35 23.65 19.63 37.76
CA ARG A 35 23.58 18.18 37.60
C ARG A 35 24.68 17.47 38.37
N SER A 36 24.35 16.36 39.03
CA SER A 36 25.27 15.67 39.94
C SER A 36 25.63 14.26 39.50
N TYR A 37 26.89 13.88 39.72
CA TYR A 37 27.53 12.65 39.28
C TYR A 37 28.24 11.92 40.43
N LEU A 38 28.43 10.61 40.26
CA LEU A 38 29.09 9.72 41.22
C LEU A 38 30.60 9.96 41.30
N THR A 39 31.25 10.20 40.15
CA THR A 39 32.71 10.39 40.06
C THR A 39 33.03 11.77 39.49
N LYS A 40 34.23 12.28 39.82
CA LYS A 40 34.73 13.55 39.29
C LYS A 40 34.85 13.48 37.76
N ALA A 41 35.40 12.38 37.24
CA ALA A 41 35.58 12.15 35.81
C ALA A 41 34.27 12.29 35.03
N LEU A 42 33.16 11.68 35.49
CA LEU A 42 31.86 11.81 34.82
C LEU A 42 31.33 13.26 34.80
N ALA A 43 31.52 13.99 35.90
CA ALA A 43 31.16 15.40 35.97
C ALA A 43 32.03 16.25 35.02
N GLU A 44 33.32 15.93 34.89
CA GLU A 44 34.29 16.62 34.04
C GLU A 44 34.02 16.39 32.56
N THR A 45 33.71 15.15 32.16
CA THR A 45 33.27 14.81 30.80
C THR A 45 32.02 15.62 30.43
N TYR A 46 30.98 15.59 31.25
CA TYR A 46 29.73 16.31 30.97
C TYR A 46 29.93 17.83 30.90
N ARG A 47 30.70 18.42 31.84
CA ARG A 47 31.04 19.85 31.81
C ARG A 47 31.81 20.19 30.53
N SER A 48 32.75 19.35 30.11
CA SER A 48 33.53 19.57 28.90
C SER A 48 32.66 19.55 27.65
N SER A 49 31.68 18.64 27.57
CA SER A 49 30.70 18.61 26.48
C SER A 49 29.82 19.87 26.43
N LEU A 50 29.37 20.38 27.58
CA LEU A 50 28.62 21.65 27.63
C LEU A 50 29.48 22.84 27.16
N VAL A 51 30.73 22.90 27.58
CA VAL A 51 31.68 23.95 27.16
C VAL A 51 31.97 23.85 25.66
N GLY A 52 32.08 22.65 25.11
CA GLY A 52 32.24 22.40 23.68
C GLY A 52 31.07 22.95 22.88
N ALA A 53 29.85 22.55 23.22
CA ALA A 53 28.63 23.01 22.55
C ALA A 53 28.47 24.54 22.59
N ALA A 54 28.80 25.18 23.72
CA ALA A 54 28.76 26.64 23.83
C ALA A 54 29.82 27.32 22.94
N ARG A 55 31.02 26.73 22.80
CA ARG A 55 32.08 27.23 21.90
C ARG A 55 31.70 27.10 20.42
N GLU A 56 30.95 26.07 20.07
CA GLU A 56 30.43 25.82 18.72
C GLU A 56 29.22 26.72 18.38
N GLY A 57 28.76 27.55 19.32
CA GLY A 57 27.67 28.49 19.12
C GLY A 57 26.29 27.83 19.12
N GLU A 58 26.15 26.65 19.72
CA GLU A 58 24.86 25.98 19.82
C GLU A 58 23.87 26.77 20.69
N VAL A 59 22.58 26.67 20.35
CA VAL A 59 21.50 27.25 21.15
C VAL A 59 21.17 26.32 22.32
N PHE A 60 21.14 26.86 23.53
CA PHE A 60 20.80 26.18 24.77
C PHE A 60 19.32 26.39 25.13
N SER A 61 18.67 25.34 25.59
CA SER A 61 17.27 25.39 26.06
C SER A 61 17.18 26.11 27.41
N LEU A 62 16.31 27.11 27.51
CA LEU A 62 16.04 27.82 28.78
C LEU A 62 15.26 26.95 29.79
N THR A 63 14.73 25.80 29.37
CA THR A 63 14.02 24.87 30.26
C THR A 63 14.95 23.83 30.87
N THR A 64 15.90 23.30 30.09
CA THR A 64 16.79 22.21 30.54
C THR A 64 18.20 22.68 30.83
N GLY A 65 18.61 23.82 30.28
CA GLY A 65 19.98 24.33 30.34
C GLY A 65 20.94 23.57 29.43
N GLU A 66 20.49 22.59 28.66
CA GLU A 66 21.35 21.79 27.77
C GLU A 66 21.23 22.29 26.31
N PRO A 67 22.22 22.02 25.44
CA PRO A 67 22.11 22.30 24.01
C PRO A 67 20.82 21.70 23.43
N VAL A 68 20.12 22.44 22.57
CA VAL A 68 18.87 21.99 21.94
C VAL A 68 19.11 20.74 21.08
N SER A 69 20.32 20.59 20.52
CA SER A 69 20.76 19.38 19.79
C SER A 69 20.72 18.11 20.66
N TRP A 70 20.98 18.22 21.97
CA TRP A 70 20.94 17.08 22.89
C TRP A 70 19.51 16.63 23.18
N ALA A 71 18.54 17.56 23.16
CA ALA A 71 17.13 17.21 23.25
C ALA A 71 16.63 16.52 21.97
N ARG A 72 17.12 16.95 20.79
CA ARG A 72 16.86 16.28 19.51
C ARG A 72 17.40 14.84 19.50
N SER A 73 18.59 14.59 20.04
CA SER A 73 19.14 13.22 20.13
C SER A 73 18.38 12.29 21.11
N ALA A 74 17.53 12.85 21.98
CA ALA A 74 16.73 12.12 22.95
C ALA A 74 15.32 11.74 22.45
N GLU A 75 14.89 12.21 21.27
CA GLU A 75 13.57 11.86 20.72
C GLU A 75 13.47 10.35 20.49
N THR A 76 12.41 9.73 21.03
CA THR A 76 12.19 8.28 20.89
C THR A 76 11.64 7.91 19.52
N VAL A 77 11.85 6.66 19.09
CA VAL A 77 11.22 6.13 17.87
C VAL A 77 9.70 6.23 17.95
N TYR A 78 9.11 6.03 19.14
CA TYR A 78 7.67 6.20 19.36
C TYR A 78 7.20 7.63 19.07
N SER A 79 7.81 8.64 19.69
CA SER A 79 7.45 10.06 19.46
C SER A 79 7.70 10.47 18.02
N HIS A 80 8.82 10.02 17.44
CA HIS A 80 9.16 10.31 16.06
C HIS A 80 8.17 9.69 15.06
N ALA A 81 7.74 8.45 15.30
CA ALA A 81 6.71 7.80 14.48
C ALA A 81 5.37 8.56 14.52
N ARG A 82 4.99 9.14 15.67
CA ARG A 82 3.81 10.01 15.76
C ARG A 82 3.99 11.25 14.90
N ALA A 83 5.10 11.97 15.03
CA ALA A 83 5.39 13.16 14.21
C ALA A 83 5.41 12.85 12.71
N PHE A 84 5.99 11.69 12.32
CA PHE A 84 6.02 11.23 10.94
C PHE A 84 4.64 10.95 10.37
N VAL A 85 3.78 10.28 11.14
CA VAL A 85 2.39 10.03 10.75
C VAL A 85 1.63 11.34 10.61
N ALA A 86 1.79 12.29 11.55
CA ALA A 86 1.15 13.60 11.48
C ALA A 86 1.46 14.30 10.16
N MET A 87 2.75 14.37 9.81
CA MET A 87 3.23 14.99 8.58
C MET A 87 2.63 14.33 7.34
N ARG A 88 2.57 12.99 7.30
CA ARG A 88 2.04 12.25 6.14
C ARG A 88 0.52 12.23 6.06
N TRP A 89 -0.20 12.58 7.13
CA TRP A 89 -1.63 12.26 7.25
C TRP A 89 -2.52 13.03 6.28
N ALA A 90 -2.25 14.33 6.09
CA ALA A 90 -3.08 15.21 5.26
C ALA A 90 -3.03 14.81 3.78
N GLU A 91 -1.86 14.45 3.27
CA GLU A 91 -1.65 14.07 1.86
C GLU A 91 -1.95 12.59 1.60
N ALA A 92 -2.06 11.78 2.65
CA ALA A 92 -2.30 10.35 2.52
C ALA A 92 -3.79 10.03 2.35
N SER A 93 -4.09 9.39 1.23
CA SER A 93 -5.22 8.48 1.02
C SER A 93 -5.55 7.58 2.25
N ASP A 94 -6.82 7.32 2.56
CA ASP A 94 -7.21 6.50 3.75
C ASP A 94 -6.58 5.09 3.78
N ASN A 95 -6.50 4.43 2.62
CA ASN A 95 -5.81 3.16 2.48
C ASN A 95 -4.31 3.27 2.75
N THR A 96 -3.73 4.41 2.37
CA THR A 96 -2.33 4.73 2.60
C THR A 96 -2.10 5.00 4.09
N ARG A 97 -2.99 5.73 4.76
CA ARG A 97 -3.00 5.91 6.23
C ARG A 97 -3.04 4.56 6.95
N ALA A 98 -3.99 3.68 6.58
CA ALA A 98 -4.09 2.35 7.17
C ALA A 98 -2.84 1.48 6.89
N ALA A 99 -2.28 1.53 5.67
CA ALA A 99 -1.07 0.79 5.33
C ALA A 99 0.18 1.32 6.04
N LEU A 100 0.28 2.63 6.21
CA LEU A 100 1.32 3.33 6.95
C LEU A 100 1.31 2.85 8.41
N VAL A 101 0.16 2.93 9.07
CA VAL A 101 0.05 2.51 10.48
C VAL A 101 0.27 1.01 10.66
N ARG A 102 -0.26 0.16 9.78
CA ARG A 102 0.04 -1.29 9.78
C ARG A 102 1.53 -1.60 9.68
N SER A 103 2.30 -0.73 9.03
CA SER A 103 3.75 -0.88 8.89
C SER A 103 4.51 -0.30 10.07
N LEU A 104 4.04 0.83 10.63
CA LEU A 104 4.69 1.50 11.76
C LEU A 104 4.49 0.79 13.10
N VAL A 105 3.34 0.16 13.35
CA VAL A 105 3.11 -0.61 14.59
C VAL A 105 4.24 -1.62 14.88
N PRO A 106 4.58 -2.54 13.96
CA PRO A 106 5.67 -3.49 14.20
C PRO A 106 7.05 -2.82 14.22
N ILE A 107 7.26 -1.69 13.52
CA ILE A 107 8.50 -0.91 13.61
C ILE A 107 8.68 -0.39 15.04
N VAL A 108 7.68 0.31 15.58
CA VAL A 108 7.73 0.85 16.94
C VAL A 108 7.95 -0.27 17.96
N LEU A 109 7.19 -1.36 17.88
CA LEU A 109 7.31 -2.50 18.81
C LEU A 109 8.68 -3.19 18.74
N ALA A 110 9.31 -3.25 17.57
CA ALA A 110 10.64 -3.85 17.40
C ALA A 110 11.78 -2.94 17.88
N THR A 111 11.50 -1.66 18.16
CA THR A 111 12.49 -0.68 18.67
C THR A 111 12.40 -0.43 20.18
N LEU A 112 11.61 -1.22 20.90
CA LEU A 112 11.50 -1.12 22.36
C LEU A 112 12.79 -1.62 23.04
N GLU A 113 13.15 -1.00 24.16
CA GLU A 113 14.37 -1.32 24.88
C GLU A 113 14.25 -2.66 25.62
N GLY A 114 14.84 -3.72 25.06
CA GLY A 114 14.59 -5.12 25.47
C GLY A 114 14.70 -5.45 26.97
N LYS A 115 15.55 -4.78 27.75
CA LYS A 115 15.61 -4.99 29.22
C LYS A 115 14.45 -4.30 29.95
N LYS A 116 14.15 -3.05 29.61
CA LYS A 116 13.03 -2.29 30.21
C LYS A 116 11.67 -2.82 29.75
N ALA A 117 11.59 -3.26 28.50
CA ALA A 117 10.38 -3.75 27.86
C ALA A 117 9.89 -5.11 28.39
N LYS A 118 10.63 -5.78 29.29
CA LYS A 118 10.18 -6.99 30.00
C LYS A 118 9.35 -6.68 31.24
N ARG A 119 9.61 -5.55 31.92
CA ARG A 119 8.97 -5.23 33.19
C ARG A 119 7.64 -4.51 32.94
N GLY A 120 6.55 -5.06 33.49
CA GLY A 120 5.22 -4.45 33.39
C GLY A 120 4.72 -4.30 31.96
N ARG A 121 5.12 -5.21 31.05
CA ARG A 121 4.72 -5.17 29.64
C ARG A 121 3.22 -5.45 29.52
N PRO A 122 2.42 -4.54 28.95
CA PRO A 122 1.01 -4.80 28.65
C PRO A 122 0.86 -5.93 27.62
N GLU A 123 -0.32 -6.54 27.55
CA GLU A 123 -0.60 -7.56 26.55
C GLU A 123 -0.32 -7.07 25.11
N GLU A 124 0.19 -7.96 24.26
CA GLU A 124 0.56 -7.65 22.88
C GLU A 124 -0.64 -7.11 22.08
N LYS A 125 -1.85 -7.63 22.35
CA LYS A 125 -3.11 -7.14 21.75
C LYS A 125 -3.39 -5.70 22.15
N THR A 126 -3.20 -5.36 23.42
CA THR A 126 -3.38 -4.00 23.96
C THR A 126 -2.36 -3.03 23.40
N LEU A 127 -1.08 -3.41 23.33
CA LEU A 127 -0.03 -2.57 22.72
C LEU A 127 -0.33 -2.25 21.25
N ARG A 128 -0.75 -3.26 20.49
CA ARG A 128 -1.12 -3.09 19.08
C ARG A 128 -2.34 -2.19 18.92
N ARG A 129 -3.38 -2.39 19.74
CA ARG A 129 -4.57 -1.54 19.76
C ARG A 129 -4.21 -0.09 20.13
N ALA A 130 -3.37 0.10 21.15
CA ALA A 130 -2.89 1.40 21.60
C ALA A 130 -2.16 2.14 20.47
N LEU A 131 -1.26 1.46 19.76
CA LEU A 131 -0.54 2.05 18.63
C LEU A 131 -1.45 2.31 17.43
N SER A 132 -2.23 1.31 16.98
CA SER A 132 -2.97 1.40 15.73
C SER A 132 -4.21 2.28 15.82
N MET A 133 -4.90 2.29 16.97
CA MET A 133 -6.15 3.02 17.12
C MET A 133 -5.95 4.40 17.74
N TYR A 134 -4.84 4.66 18.44
CA TYR A 134 -4.65 5.91 19.18
C TYR A 134 -3.33 6.62 18.83
N ALA A 135 -2.17 6.03 19.15
CA ALA A 135 -0.91 6.77 19.02
C ALA A 135 -0.55 7.14 17.59
N LEU A 136 -0.77 6.26 16.62
CA LEU A 136 -0.43 6.47 15.22
C LEU A 136 -1.64 6.91 14.38
N ARG A 137 -2.64 7.52 15.02
CA ARG A 137 -3.82 8.08 14.37
C ARG A 137 -4.02 9.52 14.85
N PRO A 138 -3.62 10.54 14.06
CA PRO A 138 -3.76 11.95 14.42
C PRO A 138 -5.17 12.36 14.88
N GLY A 139 -6.21 11.86 14.21
CA GLY A 139 -7.61 12.11 14.61
C GLY A 139 -8.06 11.42 15.91
N ALA A 140 -7.17 10.69 16.60
CA ALA A 140 -7.38 10.17 17.95
C ALA A 140 -6.60 10.98 19.00
N TRP A 141 -5.85 12.00 18.60
CA TRP A 141 -5.12 12.85 19.51
C TRP A 141 -6.05 13.93 20.05
N ALA A 142 -5.71 14.49 21.21
CA ALA A 142 -6.47 15.60 21.77
C ALA A 142 -6.55 16.74 20.73
N SER A 143 -7.77 17.14 20.38
CA SER A 143 -8.00 18.32 19.54
C SER A 143 -7.58 19.59 20.30
N PRO A 144 -7.22 20.70 19.64
CA PRO A 144 -6.99 21.99 20.29
C PRO A 144 -8.15 22.43 21.21
N ASP A 145 -9.37 21.98 20.91
CA ASP A 145 -10.60 22.27 21.68
C ASP A 145 -10.79 21.37 22.91
N GLY A 146 -9.81 20.53 23.26
CA GLY A 146 -9.82 19.74 24.48
C GLY A 146 -10.76 18.53 24.48
N GLN A 147 -11.42 18.18 23.36
CA GLN A 147 -12.11 16.91 23.24
C GLN A 147 -11.09 15.76 23.28
N ILE A 148 -11.02 15.10 24.43
CA ILE A 148 -10.28 13.86 24.63
C ILE A 148 -11.12 12.77 23.96
N CYS A 149 -10.54 12.00 23.02
CA CYS A 149 -11.18 10.75 22.64
C CYS A 149 -11.37 9.91 23.91
N ASP A 150 -12.55 9.34 24.13
CA ASP A 150 -12.77 8.43 25.27
C ASP A 150 -11.75 7.29 25.16
N MET A 151 -10.68 7.39 25.97
CA MET A 151 -9.51 6.53 25.90
C MET A 151 -9.54 5.63 27.13
N PRO A 152 -9.75 4.32 26.94
CA PRO A 152 -9.72 3.36 28.03
C PRO A 152 -8.41 3.44 28.82
N ASP A 153 -8.49 3.25 30.15
CA ASP A 153 -7.33 3.39 31.03
C ASP A 153 -6.22 2.38 30.74
N ASP A 154 -6.56 1.17 30.27
CA ASP A 154 -5.60 0.17 29.83
C ASP A 154 -4.77 0.68 28.62
N ILE A 155 -5.41 1.43 27.73
CA ILE A 155 -4.75 2.05 26.57
C ILE A 155 -3.89 3.22 27.01
N ARG A 156 -4.39 4.08 27.90
CA ARG A 156 -3.64 5.21 28.46
C ARG A 156 -2.35 4.73 29.14
N ALA A 157 -2.46 3.70 29.97
CA ALA A 157 -1.32 3.07 30.64
C ALA A 157 -0.34 2.44 29.64
N ALA A 158 -0.85 1.75 28.60
CA ALA A 158 -0.01 1.17 27.56
C ALA A 158 0.77 2.22 26.75
N LEU A 159 0.16 3.37 26.46
CA LEU A 159 0.83 4.48 25.76
C LEU A 159 1.91 5.14 26.64
N ALA A 160 1.62 5.34 27.92
CA ALA A 160 2.63 5.84 28.87
C ALA A 160 3.81 4.87 29.00
N TRP A 161 3.53 3.56 29.06
CA TRP A 161 4.55 2.52 29.06
C TRP A 161 5.39 2.53 27.78
N LEU A 162 4.75 2.62 26.60
CA LEU A 162 5.43 2.70 25.30
C LEU A 162 6.39 3.90 25.23
N ALA A 163 5.95 5.08 25.69
CA ALA A 163 6.78 6.27 25.73
C ALA A 163 8.01 6.09 26.65
N ALA A 164 7.85 5.40 27.78
CA ALA A 164 8.93 5.18 28.75
C ALA A 164 9.98 4.14 28.32
N VAL A 165 9.62 3.19 27.45
CA VAL A 165 10.50 2.08 27.05
C VAL A 165 10.95 2.14 25.59
N SER A 166 10.50 3.13 24.82
CA SER A 166 10.95 3.33 23.44
C SER A 166 12.39 3.85 23.40
N ARG A 167 13.22 3.28 22.51
CA ARG A 167 14.61 3.72 22.32
C ARG A 167 14.67 5.10 21.63
N PRO A 168 15.73 5.88 21.85
CA PRO A 168 15.99 7.08 21.07
C PRO A 168 16.21 6.73 19.59
N VAL A 169 15.87 7.65 18.69
CA VAL A 169 16.05 7.47 17.24
C VAL A 169 17.51 7.21 16.88
N THR A 170 18.44 7.86 17.59
CA THR A 170 19.90 7.68 17.46
C THR A 170 20.37 6.24 17.70
N ALA A 171 19.60 5.41 18.43
CA ALA A 171 19.92 3.99 18.58
C ALA A 171 19.84 3.20 17.26
N LEU A 172 19.20 3.76 16.23
CA LEU A 172 19.11 3.15 14.89
C LEU A 172 20.30 3.49 13.99
N GLU A 173 21.23 4.35 14.42
CA GLU A 173 22.50 4.58 13.72
C GLU A 173 23.42 3.34 13.78
N ASP A 174 23.28 2.53 14.83
CA ASP A 174 23.99 1.26 14.95
C ASP A 174 23.50 0.25 13.90
N ARG A 175 24.43 -0.15 13.02
CA ARG A 175 24.19 -1.13 11.96
C ARG A 175 23.78 -2.50 12.49
N ALA A 176 24.24 -2.90 13.68
CA ALA A 176 23.83 -4.17 14.28
C ALA A 176 22.36 -4.11 14.71
N ALA A 177 21.98 -3.09 15.50
CA ALA A 177 20.59 -2.84 15.88
C ALA A 177 19.65 -2.71 14.67
N LEU A 178 20.08 -2.04 13.60
CA LEU A 178 19.28 -1.90 12.38
C LEU A 178 19.07 -3.25 11.66
N ARG A 179 20.07 -4.14 11.64
CA ARG A 179 19.92 -5.49 11.06
C ARG A 179 18.99 -6.37 11.88
N GLU A 180 19.08 -6.30 13.21
CA GLU A 180 18.15 -6.99 14.11
C GLU A 180 16.71 -6.52 13.89
N LEU A 181 16.51 -5.20 13.77
CA LEU A 181 15.21 -4.62 13.44
C LEU A 181 14.68 -5.16 12.11
N LEU A 182 15.49 -5.17 11.04
CA LEU A 182 15.07 -5.72 9.75
C LEU A 182 14.72 -7.22 9.82
N GLY A 183 15.45 -7.99 10.63
CA GLY A 183 15.15 -9.39 10.91
C GLY A 183 13.78 -9.55 11.57
N ALA A 184 13.51 -8.77 12.63
CA ALA A 184 12.22 -8.78 13.32
C ALA A 184 11.07 -8.35 12.39
N LEU A 185 11.29 -7.35 11.53
CA LEU A 185 10.27 -6.85 10.61
C LEU A 185 9.97 -7.80 9.44
N ALA A 186 10.82 -8.79 9.18
CA ALA A 186 10.60 -9.81 8.16
C ALA A 186 9.62 -10.92 8.60
N LEU A 187 9.28 -10.96 9.89
CA LEU A 187 8.42 -12.00 10.48
C LEU A 187 7.00 -11.50 10.75
N ARG A 188 6.07 -12.43 10.72
CA ARG A 188 4.69 -12.31 11.16
C ARG A 188 4.60 -12.60 12.67
N LEU A 189 3.39 -12.47 13.22
CA LEU A 189 3.10 -12.78 14.62
C LEU A 189 3.28 -14.26 14.99
N ASP A 190 3.05 -15.14 14.03
CA ASP A 190 3.23 -16.59 14.13
C ASP A 190 4.69 -17.03 13.95
N GLY A 191 5.63 -16.09 13.76
CA GLY A 191 7.04 -16.38 13.49
C GLY A 191 7.34 -16.70 12.03
N GLU A 192 6.32 -16.83 11.18
CA GLU A 192 6.50 -17.11 9.75
C GLU A 192 6.96 -15.88 8.97
N ARG A 193 7.54 -16.10 7.80
CA ARG A 193 7.98 -14.97 6.95
C ARG A 193 6.81 -14.20 6.36
N LEU A 194 6.95 -12.88 6.31
CA LEU A 194 6.03 -12.01 5.59
C LEU A 194 6.11 -12.23 4.08
N ALA A 195 4.99 -12.00 3.39
CA ALA A 195 4.98 -11.94 1.94
C ALA A 195 5.94 -10.86 1.43
N HIS A 196 6.59 -11.11 0.29
CA HIS A 196 7.62 -10.22 -0.26
C HIS A 196 7.14 -8.77 -0.43
N THR A 197 5.92 -8.58 -0.94
CA THR A 197 5.29 -7.26 -1.12
C THR A 197 5.09 -6.54 0.22
N SER A 198 4.65 -7.28 1.25
CA SER A 198 4.48 -6.73 2.60
C SER A 198 5.81 -6.33 3.24
N MET A 199 6.86 -7.14 3.05
CA MET A 199 8.22 -6.80 3.49
C MET A 199 8.75 -5.55 2.78
N ARG A 200 8.55 -5.46 1.45
CA ARG A 200 8.94 -4.28 0.66
C ARG A 200 8.24 -3.02 1.16
N ASN A 201 6.93 -3.07 1.38
CA ASN A 201 6.15 -1.93 1.88
C ASN A 201 6.61 -1.51 3.29
N ARG A 202 6.83 -2.47 4.19
CA ARG A 202 7.29 -2.18 5.55
C ARG A 202 8.69 -1.57 5.55
N ARG A 203 9.60 -2.06 4.70
CA ARG A 203 10.94 -1.46 4.53
C ARG A 203 10.86 -0.06 3.94
N ALA A 204 9.99 0.18 2.97
CA ALA A 204 9.79 1.52 2.40
C ALA A 204 9.29 2.52 3.45
N VAL A 205 8.37 2.10 4.33
CA VAL A 205 7.91 2.93 5.45
C VAL A 205 9.03 3.19 6.46
N LEU A 206 9.85 2.18 6.80
CA LEU A 206 11.01 2.38 7.66
C LEU A 206 12.03 3.34 7.04
N HIS A 207 12.26 3.24 5.73
CA HIS A 207 13.15 4.16 5.01
C HIS A 207 12.67 5.60 5.14
N ALA A 208 11.39 5.85 4.80
CA ALA A 208 10.79 7.18 4.86
C ALA A 208 10.72 7.74 6.29
N LEU A 209 10.53 6.88 7.30
CA LEU A 209 10.61 7.26 8.71
C LEU A 209 12.02 7.76 9.06
N LEU A 210 13.06 7.09 8.59
CA LEU A 210 14.46 7.47 8.84
C LEU A 210 14.89 8.69 8.02
N ASP A 211 14.40 8.86 6.79
CA ASP A 211 14.58 10.11 6.02
C ASP A 211 14.01 11.30 6.78
N TYR A 212 12.80 11.17 7.33
CA TYR A 212 12.19 12.23 8.13
C TYR A 212 12.95 12.51 9.44
N ALA A 213 13.61 11.51 10.01
CA ALA A 213 14.50 11.72 11.15
C ALA A 213 15.76 12.52 10.78
N ASP A 214 16.34 12.24 9.61
CA ASP A 214 17.46 12.97 9.04
C ASP A 214 17.09 14.42 8.71
N GLU A 215 15.95 14.64 8.03
CA GLU A 215 15.40 15.98 7.75
C GLU A 215 15.17 16.82 9.02
N ARG A 216 14.84 16.17 10.14
CA ARG A 216 14.66 16.81 11.45
C ARG A 216 15.95 16.96 12.26
N GLY A 217 17.08 16.49 11.74
CA GLY A 217 18.39 16.50 12.39
C GLY A 217 18.47 15.59 13.63
N LEU A 218 17.69 14.51 13.65
CA LEU A 218 17.74 13.47 14.70
C LEU A 218 18.80 12.39 14.40
N LEU A 219 19.22 12.29 13.14
CA LEU A 219 20.24 11.38 12.62
C LEU A 219 21.22 12.18 11.76
N SER A 220 22.43 11.64 11.58
CA SER A 220 23.45 12.23 10.69
C SER A 220 23.29 11.81 9.21
N GLY A 221 22.20 11.12 8.89
CA GLY A 221 21.92 10.49 7.59
C GLY A 221 21.08 9.22 7.74
N ASN A 222 20.39 8.80 6.68
CA ASN A 222 19.60 7.57 6.73
C ASN A 222 20.50 6.30 6.76
N PRO A 223 20.53 5.55 7.88
CA PRO A 223 21.40 4.38 8.00
C PRO A 223 20.94 3.19 7.13
N LEU A 224 19.70 3.21 6.62
CA LEU A 224 19.12 2.14 5.82
C LEU A 224 19.62 2.12 4.37
N THR A 225 20.08 3.26 3.85
CA THR A 225 20.60 3.43 2.49
C THR A 225 21.80 2.51 2.21
N GLY A 226 22.67 2.31 3.21
CA GLY A 226 23.85 1.45 3.11
C GLY A 226 23.59 -0.05 3.31
N VAL A 227 22.36 -0.45 3.68
CA VAL A 227 22.04 -1.86 3.99
C VAL A 227 21.67 -2.61 2.72
N LYS A 228 22.64 -3.29 2.11
CA LYS A 228 22.42 -4.21 0.99
C LYS A 228 21.58 -5.42 1.44
N THR A 229 20.42 -5.60 0.83
CA THR A 229 19.61 -6.81 0.95
C THR A 229 19.66 -7.59 -0.36
N LYS A 230 19.68 -8.93 -0.28
CA LYS A 230 19.67 -9.79 -1.48
C LYS A 230 18.33 -9.58 -2.18
N ARG A 231 18.34 -8.85 -3.30
CA ARG A 231 17.14 -8.58 -4.11
C ARG A 231 16.66 -9.89 -4.71
N ARG A 232 15.54 -10.43 -4.21
CA ARG A 232 14.85 -11.51 -4.92
C ARG A 232 14.14 -10.91 -6.13
N ARG A 233 14.28 -11.53 -7.30
CA ARG A 233 13.43 -11.22 -8.45
C ARG A 233 12.00 -11.58 -8.05
N ALA A 234 11.14 -10.58 -7.93
CA ALA A 234 9.71 -10.76 -7.87
C ALA A 234 9.18 -10.49 -9.27
N SER A 235 8.40 -11.43 -9.81
CA SER A 235 7.67 -11.19 -11.05
C SER A 235 6.35 -10.50 -10.70
N ASP A 236 6.01 -9.48 -11.48
CA ASP A 236 4.69 -8.85 -11.44
C ASP A 236 3.70 -9.55 -12.40
N ALA A 237 4.14 -10.61 -13.10
CA ALA A 237 3.29 -11.43 -13.98
C ALA A 237 2.25 -12.21 -13.17
N ILE A 238 1.04 -12.27 -13.70
CA ILE A 238 -0.05 -13.06 -13.13
C ILE A 238 0.19 -14.55 -13.39
N ASP A 239 -0.04 -15.37 -12.37
CA ASP A 239 0.01 -16.84 -12.50
C ASP A 239 -1.19 -17.31 -13.35
N PRO A 240 -0.96 -17.91 -14.54
CA PRO A 240 -2.03 -18.36 -15.41
C PRO A 240 -3.00 -19.35 -14.78
N ARG A 241 -2.54 -20.14 -13.80
CA ARG A 241 -3.35 -21.14 -13.09
C ARG A 241 -4.46 -20.52 -12.22
N ARG A 242 -4.43 -19.21 -12.00
CA ARG A 242 -5.48 -18.48 -11.26
C ARG A 242 -6.56 -17.90 -12.15
N VAL A 243 -6.28 -17.76 -13.44
CA VAL A 243 -7.13 -17.03 -14.37
C VAL A 243 -8.16 -17.97 -14.99
N PRO A 244 -9.47 -17.76 -14.76
CA PRO A 244 -10.49 -18.63 -15.32
C PRO A 244 -10.66 -18.41 -16.83
N SER A 245 -10.90 -19.50 -17.56
CA SER A 245 -11.44 -19.44 -18.92
C SER A 245 -12.87 -18.89 -18.93
N LEU A 246 -13.41 -18.55 -20.10
CA LEU A 246 -14.80 -18.10 -20.22
C LEU A 246 -15.80 -19.15 -19.72
N ALA A 247 -15.58 -20.43 -20.06
CA ALA A 247 -16.45 -21.51 -19.60
C ALA A 247 -16.41 -21.67 -18.07
N GLN A 248 -15.20 -21.66 -17.48
CA GLN A 248 -15.02 -21.76 -16.03
C GLN A 248 -15.62 -20.57 -15.29
N ALA A 249 -15.42 -19.35 -15.80
CA ALA A 249 -15.99 -18.14 -15.22
C ALA A 249 -17.53 -18.20 -15.25
N ARG A 250 -18.13 -18.55 -16.39
CA ARG A 250 -19.59 -18.68 -16.53
C ARG A 250 -20.18 -19.72 -15.60
N ALA A 251 -19.50 -20.85 -15.40
CA ALA A 251 -19.95 -21.89 -14.47
C ALA A 251 -20.04 -21.37 -13.03
N VAL A 252 -19.04 -20.60 -12.58
CA VAL A 252 -19.06 -19.99 -11.24
C VAL A 252 -20.08 -18.86 -11.14
N LEU A 253 -20.20 -18.01 -12.17
CA LEU A 253 -21.17 -16.91 -12.21
C LEU A 253 -22.61 -17.42 -12.13
N ALA A 254 -22.95 -18.47 -12.88
CA ALA A 254 -24.26 -19.10 -12.82
C ALA A 254 -24.59 -19.62 -11.42
N ALA A 255 -23.61 -20.20 -10.73
CA ALA A 255 -23.78 -20.73 -9.38
C ALA A 255 -23.92 -19.66 -8.29
N VAL A 256 -23.70 -18.37 -8.58
CA VAL A 256 -23.85 -17.29 -7.58
C VAL A 256 -25.30 -17.19 -7.11
N SER A 257 -26.26 -17.33 -8.02
CA SER A 257 -27.69 -17.23 -7.70
C SER A 257 -28.17 -18.35 -6.77
N ASP A 258 -27.49 -19.50 -6.78
CA ASP A 258 -27.79 -20.65 -5.92
C ASP A 258 -27.22 -20.50 -4.50
N VAL A 259 -26.32 -19.54 -4.28
CA VAL A 259 -25.79 -19.24 -2.95
C VAL A 259 -26.80 -18.41 -2.17
N ARG A 260 -27.08 -18.79 -0.92
CA ARG A 260 -27.89 -17.96 0.00
C ARG A 260 -27.31 -16.55 0.12
N GLY A 261 -28.11 -15.55 -0.25
CA GLY A 261 -27.71 -14.14 -0.29
C GLY A 261 -26.86 -13.76 -1.51
N GLY A 262 -26.75 -14.63 -2.51
CA GLY A 262 -25.97 -14.43 -3.72
C GLY A 262 -26.76 -13.87 -4.90
N GLY A 263 -28.07 -14.11 -5.00
CA GLY A 263 -28.90 -13.69 -6.14
C GLY A 263 -28.77 -12.20 -6.49
N HIS A 264 -28.92 -11.29 -5.51
CA HIS A 264 -28.76 -9.84 -5.72
C HIS A 264 -27.30 -9.40 -5.97
N LEU A 265 -26.32 -10.32 -5.86
CA LEU A 265 -24.90 -10.09 -6.17
C LEU A 265 -24.47 -10.80 -7.46
N ALA A 266 -25.35 -11.51 -8.17
CA ALA A 266 -24.99 -12.19 -9.42
C ALA A 266 -24.47 -11.18 -10.45
N ALA A 267 -25.24 -10.12 -10.71
CA ALA A 267 -24.84 -9.04 -11.60
C ALA A 267 -23.59 -8.29 -11.12
N PHE A 268 -23.31 -8.26 -9.81
CA PHE A 268 -22.07 -7.68 -9.28
C PHE A 268 -20.84 -8.45 -9.78
N PHE A 269 -20.87 -9.79 -9.77
CA PHE A 269 -19.76 -10.59 -10.31
C PHE A 269 -19.71 -10.58 -11.84
N ASP A 270 -20.86 -10.50 -12.51
CA ASP A 270 -20.91 -10.30 -13.96
C ASP A 270 -20.22 -9.00 -14.38
N VAL A 271 -20.42 -7.90 -13.63
CA VAL A 271 -19.71 -6.63 -13.86
C VAL A 271 -18.19 -6.79 -13.69
N LEU A 272 -17.74 -7.56 -12.70
CA LEU A 272 -16.30 -7.82 -12.52
C LEU A 272 -15.70 -8.60 -13.70
N TYR A 273 -16.44 -9.55 -14.25
CA TYR A 273 -15.96 -10.44 -15.29
C TYR A 273 -16.12 -9.86 -16.71
N TYR A 274 -17.27 -9.31 -17.07
CA TYR A 274 -17.54 -8.85 -18.43
C TYR A 274 -17.07 -7.41 -18.69
N ALA A 275 -17.06 -6.55 -17.67
CA ALA A 275 -16.52 -5.18 -17.77
C ALA A 275 -15.11 -5.05 -17.19
N GLY A 276 -14.56 -6.14 -16.59
CA GLY A 276 -13.21 -6.16 -16.06
C GLY A 276 -12.99 -5.16 -14.92
N THR A 277 -14.02 -4.78 -14.18
CA THR A 277 -13.92 -3.73 -13.15
C THR A 277 -13.19 -4.23 -11.90
N ARG A 278 -12.72 -3.30 -11.06
CA ARG A 278 -12.29 -3.64 -9.71
C ARG A 278 -13.52 -3.81 -8.81
N PRO A 279 -13.47 -4.64 -7.74
CA PRO A 279 -14.57 -4.73 -6.77
C PRO A 279 -15.02 -3.38 -6.22
N GLY A 280 -14.10 -2.45 -5.98
CA GLY A 280 -14.45 -1.11 -5.53
C GLY A 280 -15.11 -0.23 -6.59
N GLU A 281 -14.81 -0.43 -7.89
CA GLU A 281 -15.47 0.26 -9.00
C GLU A 281 -16.91 -0.27 -9.17
N ALA A 282 -17.09 -1.60 -9.17
CA ALA A 282 -18.41 -2.22 -9.24
C ALA A 282 -19.32 -1.79 -8.06
N ARG A 283 -18.77 -1.70 -6.83
CA ARG A 283 -19.51 -1.21 -5.65
C ARG A 283 -19.92 0.27 -5.72
N ALA A 284 -19.27 1.04 -6.59
CA ALA A 284 -19.55 2.47 -6.76
C ALA A 284 -20.53 2.74 -7.91
N LEU A 285 -20.97 1.70 -8.63
CA LEU A 285 -21.78 1.86 -9.83
C LEU A 285 -23.22 2.26 -9.50
N HIS A 286 -23.69 3.33 -10.14
CA HIS A 286 -25.08 3.79 -10.08
C HIS A 286 -25.81 3.51 -11.39
N GLU A 287 -27.13 3.59 -11.35
CA GLU A 287 -27.98 3.43 -12.53
C GLU A 287 -27.64 4.45 -13.62
N HIS A 288 -27.41 5.71 -13.26
CA HIS A 288 -27.07 6.77 -14.23
C HIS A 288 -25.71 6.58 -14.90
N ASP A 289 -24.84 5.73 -14.34
CA ASP A 289 -23.55 5.36 -14.95
C ASP A 289 -23.72 4.34 -16.09
N CYS A 290 -24.92 3.79 -16.28
CA CYS A 290 -25.17 2.63 -17.14
C CYS A 290 -25.99 3.01 -18.37
N SER A 291 -25.41 2.83 -19.56
CA SER A 291 -26.16 2.81 -20.82
C SER A 291 -26.51 1.37 -21.18
N LEU A 292 -27.78 1.01 -21.01
CA LEU A 292 -28.29 -0.37 -21.11
C LEU A 292 -29.37 -0.48 -22.21
N PRO A 293 -29.00 -0.46 -23.50
CA PRO A 293 -29.97 -0.57 -24.59
C PRO A 293 -30.75 -1.91 -24.53
N PRO A 294 -31.96 -1.98 -25.09
CA PRO A 294 -32.75 -3.23 -25.10
C PRO A 294 -32.04 -4.40 -25.79
N THR A 295 -31.23 -4.10 -26.81
CA THR A 295 -30.40 -5.06 -27.54
C THR A 295 -29.03 -4.46 -27.86
N GLY A 296 -28.02 -5.31 -28.05
CA GLY A 296 -26.69 -4.87 -28.45
C GLY A 296 -25.78 -4.47 -27.29
N TRP A 297 -24.72 -3.74 -27.63
CA TRP A 297 -23.67 -3.33 -26.69
C TRP A 297 -24.11 -2.11 -25.89
N GLY A 298 -23.77 -2.10 -24.60
CA GLY A 298 -23.95 -0.95 -23.73
C GLY A 298 -22.62 -0.32 -23.32
N SER A 299 -22.67 0.58 -22.36
CA SER A 299 -21.45 1.13 -21.74
C SER A 299 -21.64 1.42 -20.25
N LEU A 300 -20.56 1.27 -19.49
CA LEU A 300 -20.46 1.74 -18.10
C LEU A 300 -19.53 2.95 -18.02
N LEU A 301 -19.98 3.98 -17.32
CA LEU A 301 -19.18 5.14 -16.97
C LEU A 301 -18.55 4.93 -15.59
N LEU A 302 -17.28 4.53 -15.56
CA LEU A 302 -16.60 4.27 -14.29
C LEU A 302 -15.97 5.56 -13.77
N ALA A 303 -16.69 6.24 -12.88
CA ALA A 303 -16.32 7.53 -12.29
C ALA A 303 -15.63 7.40 -10.91
N GLY A 304 -15.82 6.28 -10.21
CA GLY A 304 -15.33 6.11 -8.84
C GLY A 304 -14.82 4.70 -8.49
N ASN A 305 -14.07 4.64 -7.40
CA ASN A 305 -13.63 3.45 -6.69
C ASN A 305 -14.03 3.62 -5.21
N ARG A 306 -14.83 2.71 -4.67
CA ARG A 306 -15.14 2.63 -3.23
C ARG A 306 -14.30 1.53 -2.57
N PRO A 307 -13.00 1.77 -2.28
CA PRO A 307 -12.25 0.81 -1.51
C PRO A 307 -12.82 0.74 -0.08
N GLU A 308 -12.94 -0.45 0.46
CA GLU A 308 -13.33 -0.65 1.86
C GLU A 308 -12.22 -0.12 2.76
N VAL A 309 -12.51 0.95 3.50
CA VAL A 309 -11.63 1.46 4.54
C VAL A 309 -12.44 1.57 5.82
N ALA A 310 -11.94 0.97 6.90
CA ALA A 310 -12.64 1.07 8.18
C ALA A 310 -12.76 2.54 8.59
N ALA A 311 -13.94 2.94 9.10
CA ALA A 311 -14.28 4.29 9.56
C ALA A 311 -13.19 4.97 10.41
N ALA A 312 -12.42 4.19 11.16
CA ALA A 312 -11.32 4.70 11.98
C ALA A 312 -10.20 5.40 11.17
N TRP A 313 -10.16 5.24 9.84
CA TRP A 313 -9.12 5.79 8.96
C TRP A 313 -9.62 6.88 8.01
N THR A 314 -10.89 7.26 8.11
CA THR A 314 -11.49 8.36 7.33
C THR A 314 -11.61 9.60 8.19
N ASP A 315 -11.58 10.78 7.57
CA ASP A 315 -11.63 12.07 8.27
C ASP A 315 -13.01 12.38 8.88
N ASP A 316 -14.06 11.68 8.44
CA ASP A 316 -15.47 11.88 8.82
C ASP A 316 -16.07 10.72 9.63
N GLY A 317 -15.31 9.66 9.90
CA GLY A 317 -15.82 8.45 10.57
C GLY A 317 -16.79 7.62 9.73
N ALA A 318 -17.00 7.95 8.44
CA ALA A 318 -17.80 7.14 7.52
C ALA A 318 -16.98 5.97 6.97
N ARG A 319 -17.52 4.75 6.99
CA ARG A 319 -16.82 3.54 6.47
C ARG A 319 -16.65 3.53 4.95
N HIS A 320 -17.24 4.49 4.24
CA HIS A 320 -17.32 4.52 2.79
C HIS A 320 -17.17 5.96 2.31
N ARG A 321 -16.06 6.27 1.63
CA ARG A 321 -15.99 7.40 0.70
C ARG A 321 -16.02 6.90 -0.73
N GLU A 322 -16.78 7.62 -1.55
CA GLU A 322 -16.60 7.66 -2.98
C GLU A 322 -15.22 8.23 -3.27
N ARG A 323 -14.35 7.48 -3.94
CA ARG A 323 -13.03 7.99 -4.34
C ARG A 323 -12.93 7.98 -5.84
N GLU A 324 -12.07 8.83 -6.36
CA GLU A 324 -11.67 8.84 -7.76
C GLU A 324 -10.80 7.61 -8.08
N LEU A 325 -10.68 7.32 -9.37
CA LEU A 325 -9.85 6.23 -9.85
C LEU A 325 -8.36 6.52 -9.61
N LYS A 326 -7.60 5.48 -9.24
CA LYS A 326 -6.14 5.58 -9.06
C LYS A 326 -5.46 6.05 -10.36
N HIS A 327 -4.55 7.03 -10.22
CA HIS A 327 -3.67 7.61 -11.26
C HIS A 327 -4.28 8.70 -12.17
N ARG A 328 -5.44 9.27 -11.84
CA ARG A 328 -6.04 10.35 -12.64
C ARG A 328 -6.54 11.52 -11.79
N ALA A 329 -6.75 12.66 -12.44
CA ALA A 329 -7.27 13.88 -11.81
C ALA A 329 -8.74 13.70 -11.36
N PRO A 330 -9.25 14.55 -10.45
CA PRO A 330 -10.64 14.50 -10.02
C PRO A 330 -11.65 14.51 -11.16
N GLY A 331 -12.60 13.58 -11.13
CA GLY A 331 -13.72 13.53 -12.09
C GLY A 331 -13.46 12.80 -13.42
N GLU A 332 -12.30 12.18 -13.62
CA GLU A 332 -12.01 11.50 -14.90
C GLU A 332 -12.71 10.12 -15.00
N VAL A 333 -13.88 10.12 -15.62
CA VAL A 333 -14.69 8.95 -15.92
C VAL A 333 -14.10 8.18 -17.11
N ARG A 334 -14.02 6.84 -17.03
CA ARG A 334 -13.71 6.01 -18.21
C ARG A 334 -14.94 5.29 -18.75
N PRO A 335 -15.32 5.49 -20.02
CA PRO A 335 -16.35 4.67 -20.66
C PRO A 335 -15.79 3.29 -20.98
N VAL A 336 -16.45 2.26 -20.45
CA VAL A 336 -16.15 0.85 -20.72
C VAL A 336 -17.30 0.24 -21.51
N PRO A 337 -17.09 -0.17 -22.77
CA PRO A 337 -18.12 -0.87 -23.53
C PRO A 337 -18.39 -2.23 -22.89
N ILE A 338 -19.66 -2.58 -22.74
CA ILE A 338 -20.10 -3.83 -22.12
C ILE A 338 -20.87 -4.70 -23.12
N PRO A 339 -20.60 -6.01 -23.15
CA PRO A 339 -21.23 -6.91 -24.10
C PRO A 339 -22.73 -7.10 -23.79
N PRO A 340 -23.54 -7.52 -24.78
CA PRO A 340 -24.98 -7.73 -24.62
C PRO A 340 -25.36 -8.64 -23.44
N VAL A 341 -24.54 -9.65 -23.13
CA VAL A 341 -24.75 -10.53 -21.97
C VAL A 341 -24.73 -9.78 -20.63
N LEU A 342 -23.85 -8.80 -20.48
CA LEU A 342 -23.79 -7.98 -19.27
C LEU A 342 -24.92 -6.95 -19.24
N VAL A 343 -25.29 -6.39 -20.40
CA VAL A 343 -26.45 -5.49 -20.50
C VAL A 343 -27.72 -6.21 -20.03
N ALA A 344 -27.96 -7.43 -20.53
CA ALA A 344 -29.09 -8.25 -20.10
C ALA A 344 -29.05 -8.54 -18.59
N SER A 345 -27.91 -8.97 -18.06
CA SER A 345 -27.73 -9.24 -16.62
C SER A 345 -28.06 -8.02 -15.74
N LEU A 346 -27.55 -6.83 -16.11
CA LEU A 346 -27.82 -5.59 -15.38
C LEU A 346 -29.29 -5.17 -15.45
N ARG A 347 -29.93 -5.30 -16.62
CA ARG A 347 -31.37 -5.02 -16.77
C ARG A 347 -32.21 -5.95 -15.90
N THR A 348 -31.94 -7.25 -15.93
CA THR A 348 -32.62 -8.23 -15.07
C THR A 348 -32.39 -7.95 -13.59
N HIS A 349 -31.19 -7.50 -13.20
CA HIS A 349 -30.90 -7.11 -11.82
C HIS A 349 -31.74 -5.90 -11.39
N ILE A 350 -31.75 -4.84 -12.20
CA ILE A 350 -32.52 -3.62 -11.90
C ILE A 350 -34.02 -3.92 -11.84
N GLU A 351 -34.55 -4.72 -12.76
CA GLU A 351 -35.95 -5.13 -12.76
C GLU A 351 -36.34 -5.95 -11.53
N ARG A 352 -35.47 -6.88 -11.11
CA ARG A 352 -35.77 -7.83 -10.04
C ARG A 352 -35.51 -7.29 -8.63
N TYR A 353 -34.44 -6.52 -8.47
CA TYR A 353 -33.96 -6.06 -7.16
C TYR A 353 -34.09 -4.54 -6.99
N GLY A 354 -34.19 -3.77 -8.07
CA GLY A 354 -34.17 -2.32 -8.01
C GLY A 354 -32.80 -1.77 -7.61
N THR A 355 -32.78 -0.46 -7.34
CA THR A 355 -31.60 0.29 -6.92
C THR A 355 -31.78 0.78 -5.48
N ALA A 356 -30.67 1.14 -4.83
CA ALA A 356 -30.75 1.85 -3.57
C ALA A 356 -31.35 3.26 -3.77
N PRO A 357 -31.87 3.92 -2.73
CA PRO A 357 -32.44 5.26 -2.84
C PRO A 357 -31.49 6.32 -3.42
N ASP A 358 -30.18 6.12 -3.26
CA ASP A 358 -29.13 6.98 -3.83
C ASP A 358 -28.73 6.58 -5.27
N GLY A 359 -29.41 5.59 -5.86
CA GLY A 359 -29.20 5.11 -7.23
C GLY A 359 -28.15 4.00 -7.37
N ARG A 360 -27.54 3.53 -6.27
CA ARG A 360 -26.53 2.45 -6.32
C ARG A 360 -27.16 1.14 -6.81
N LEU A 361 -26.46 0.45 -7.71
CA LEU A 361 -26.93 -0.83 -8.22
C LEU A 361 -26.82 -1.96 -7.20
N PHE A 362 -25.75 -1.96 -6.39
CA PHE A 362 -25.45 -3.07 -5.48
C PHE A 362 -25.46 -2.63 -4.02
N TRP A 363 -26.28 -3.31 -3.24
CA TRP A 363 -26.50 -3.10 -1.81
C TRP A 363 -26.60 -4.45 -1.10
N GLU A 364 -26.39 -4.49 0.21
CA GLU A 364 -26.26 -5.72 1.00
C GLU A 364 -27.60 -6.25 1.53
N ASN A 365 -28.52 -5.35 1.89
CA ASN A 365 -29.86 -5.70 2.35
C ASN A 365 -30.87 -4.68 1.78
N ALA A 366 -32.11 -5.12 1.61
CA ALA A 366 -33.18 -4.29 1.04
C ALA A 366 -33.82 -3.33 2.06
N GLU A 367 -33.51 -3.50 3.36
CA GLU A 367 -34.09 -2.70 4.45
C GLU A 367 -33.29 -1.40 4.68
N THR A 368 -31.97 -1.51 4.71
CA THR A 368 -31.03 -0.41 5.01
C THR A 368 -30.23 0.03 3.79
N PHE A 369 -30.29 -0.71 2.68
CA PHE A 369 -29.52 -0.45 1.46
C PHE A 369 -28.03 -0.25 1.71
N ALA A 370 -27.48 -0.89 2.75
CA ALA A 370 -26.08 -0.74 3.13
C ALA A 370 -25.14 -1.13 1.96
N PRO A 371 -24.01 -0.45 1.76
CA PRO A 371 -23.06 -0.82 0.72
C PRO A 371 -22.55 -2.24 0.90
N VAL A 372 -22.50 -3.02 -0.19
CA VAL A 372 -21.95 -4.39 -0.17
C VAL A 372 -20.56 -4.39 0.45
N THR A 373 -20.29 -5.18 1.48
CA THR A 373 -18.97 -5.21 2.12
C THR A 373 -18.00 -6.16 1.43
N GLY A 374 -16.71 -5.96 1.68
CA GLY A 374 -15.67 -6.85 1.16
C GLY A 374 -15.79 -8.28 1.67
N GLN A 375 -16.20 -8.42 2.92
CA GLN A 375 -16.40 -9.71 3.54
C GLN A 375 -17.58 -10.47 2.90
N THR A 376 -18.66 -9.76 2.61
CA THR A 376 -19.91 -10.35 2.09
C THR A 376 -19.71 -10.90 0.68
N TYR A 377 -19.24 -10.10 -0.27
CA TYR A 377 -19.04 -10.61 -1.64
C TYR A 377 -17.97 -11.71 -1.67
N ARG A 378 -16.90 -11.65 -0.85
CA ARG A 378 -15.89 -12.73 -0.80
C ARG A 378 -16.48 -14.04 -0.30
N ARG A 379 -17.38 -13.98 0.70
CA ARG A 379 -18.05 -15.17 1.24
C ARG A 379 -18.99 -15.79 0.21
N VAL A 380 -19.77 -14.98 -0.48
CA VAL A 380 -20.65 -15.46 -1.57
C VAL A 380 -19.82 -16.08 -2.69
N TRP A 381 -18.74 -15.41 -3.10
CA TRP A 381 -17.84 -15.91 -4.14
C TRP A 381 -17.23 -17.26 -3.80
N GLN A 382 -16.71 -17.43 -2.58
CA GLN A 382 -16.11 -18.70 -2.15
C GLN A 382 -17.11 -19.86 -2.22
N ARG A 383 -18.37 -19.61 -1.86
CA ARG A 383 -19.45 -20.62 -1.95
C ARG A 383 -19.82 -20.91 -3.41
N ALA A 384 -19.99 -19.87 -4.22
CA ALA A 384 -20.30 -20.01 -5.65
C ALA A 384 -19.19 -20.77 -6.38
N ARG A 385 -17.92 -20.51 -6.04
CA ARG A 385 -16.76 -21.24 -6.57
C ARG A 385 -16.79 -22.72 -6.24
N VAL A 386 -17.21 -23.09 -5.03
CA VAL A 386 -17.37 -24.50 -4.64
C VAL A 386 -18.51 -25.14 -5.43
N LEU A 387 -19.59 -24.43 -5.70
CA LEU A 387 -20.71 -24.97 -6.48
C LEU A 387 -20.40 -25.09 -7.98
N GLY A 388 -19.79 -24.06 -8.56
CA GLY A 388 -19.59 -23.93 -10.02
C GLY A 388 -18.33 -24.58 -10.58
N LEU A 389 -17.34 -24.95 -9.76
CA LEU A 389 -16.12 -25.64 -10.22
C LEU A 389 -16.13 -27.15 -9.92
N SER A 390 -15.58 -27.92 -10.86
CA SER A 390 -15.31 -29.36 -10.75
C SER A 390 -14.12 -29.66 -9.81
N GLY A 391 -13.95 -30.91 -9.39
CA GLY A 391 -12.98 -31.32 -8.36
C GLY A 391 -11.55 -30.77 -8.52
N PRO A 392 -10.86 -31.00 -9.66
CA PRO A 392 -9.50 -30.50 -9.88
C PRO A 392 -9.42 -28.96 -9.84
N ASP A 393 -10.36 -28.29 -10.51
CA ASP A 393 -10.42 -26.83 -10.57
C ASP A 393 -10.73 -26.21 -9.21
N ARG A 394 -11.63 -26.83 -8.45
CA ARG A 394 -12.02 -26.43 -7.09
C ARG A 394 -10.85 -26.56 -6.11
N ALA A 395 -10.05 -27.62 -6.21
CA ALA A 395 -8.88 -27.84 -5.36
C ALA A 395 -7.71 -26.89 -5.70
N SER A 396 -7.70 -26.34 -6.91
CA SER A 396 -6.65 -25.42 -7.38
C SER A 396 -6.81 -23.98 -6.86
N LYS A 397 -5.96 -23.06 -7.34
CA LYS A 397 -6.07 -21.61 -7.09
C LYS A 397 -6.87 -20.86 -8.17
N LEU A 398 -7.52 -21.58 -9.08
CA LEU A 398 -8.38 -21.02 -10.11
C LEU A 398 -9.49 -20.17 -9.49
N ALA A 399 -9.58 -18.91 -9.91
CA ALA A 399 -10.61 -17.97 -9.48
C ALA A 399 -10.79 -17.88 -7.94
N ASP A 400 -9.71 -18.08 -7.18
CA ASP A 400 -9.70 -18.09 -5.71
C ASP A 400 -10.24 -16.76 -5.12
N ARG A 401 -10.05 -15.65 -5.84
CA ARG A 401 -10.51 -14.32 -5.46
C ARG A 401 -11.47 -13.76 -6.51
N PRO A 402 -12.47 -12.95 -6.10
CA PRO A 402 -13.31 -12.20 -7.06
C PRO A 402 -12.49 -11.30 -8.01
N TYR A 403 -11.35 -10.80 -7.54
CA TYR A 403 -10.44 -9.99 -8.37
C TYR A 403 -9.85 -10.78 -9.55
N ASP A 404 -9.79 -12.11 -9.46
CA ASP A 404 -9.28 -12.95 -10.54
C ASP A 404 -10.23 -12.95 -11.76
N LEU A 405 -11.51 -12.55 -11.61
CA LEU A 405 -12.43 -12.31 -12.73
C LEU A 405 -11.98 -11.19 -13.65
N ARG A 406 -11.37 -10.13 -13.10
CA ARG A 406 -10.76 -9.07 -13.90
C ARG A 406 -9.58 -9.58 -14.71
N HIS A 407 -8.81 -10.51 -14.17
CA HIS A 407 -7.76 -11.19 -14.94
C HIS A 407 -8.37 -12.08 -16.03
N GLY A 408 -9.49 -12.75 -15.73
CA GLY A 408 -10.29 -13.49 -16.72
C GLY A 408 -10.79 -12.61 -17.86
N ASN A 409 -11.27 -11.39 -17.57
CA ASN A 409 -11.67 -10.41 -18.59
C ASN A 409 -10.51 -10.03 -19.51
N ALA A 410 -9.38 -9.68 -18.93
CA ALA A 410 -8.19 -9.28 -19.69
C ALA A 410 -7.71 -10.43 -20.60
N SER A 411 -7.66 -11.65 -20.05
CA SER A 411 -7.35 -12.88 -20.79
C SER A 411 -8.32 -13.08 -21.95
N LEU A 412 -9.63 -12.95 -21.71
CA LEU A 412 -10.65 -13.05 -22.75
C LEU A 412 -10.44 -12.03 -23.87
N LEU A 413 -10.22 -10.76 -23.53
CA LEU A 413 -10.03 -9.71 -24.53
C LEU A 413 -8.76 -9.94 -25.35
N LEU A 414 -7.64 -10.29 -24.70
CA LEU A 414 -6.38 -10.58 -25.38
C LEU A 414 -6.49 -11.80 -26.29
N ALA A 415 -7.07 -12.89 -25.80
CA ALA A 415 -7.32 -14.11 -26.59
C ALA A 415 -8.32 -13.87 -27.74
N SER A 416 -9.16 -12.84 -27.65
CA SER A 416 -10.08 -12.44 -28.73
C SER A 416 -9.45 -11.46 -29.74
N GLY A 417 -8.14 -11.22 -29.67
CA GLY A 417 -7.42 -10.33 -30.59
C GLY A 417 -7.66 -8.84 -30.34
N VAL A 418 -8.23 -8.44 -29.20
CA VAL A 418 -8.42 -7.02 -28.88
C VAL A 418 -7.06 -6.35 -28.68
N PRO A 419 -6.77 -5.21 -29.35
CA PRO A 419 -5.49 -4.53 -29.20
C PRO A 419 -5.13 -4.22 -27.75
N ALA A 420 -3.86 -4.42 -27.38
CA ALA A 420 -3.36 -4.22 -26.02
C ALA A 420 -3.66 -2.80 -25.48
N THR A 421 -3.64 -1.78 -26.35
CA THR A 421 -3.99 -0.40 -26.02
C THR A 421 -5.46 -0.27 -25.59
N GLU A 422 -6.38 -0.94 -26.28
CA GLU A 422 -7.81 -0.96 -25.96
C GLU A 422 -8.08 -1.76 -24.68
N VAL A 423 -7.42 -2.91 -24.50
CA VAL A 423 -7.50 -3.68 -23.25
C VAL A 423 -7.01 -2.84 -22.06
N ALA A 424 -5.86 -2.17 -22.20
CA ALA A 424 -5.32 -1.28 -21.17
C ALA A 424 -6.28 -0.12 -20.87
N ARG A 425 -6.89 0.48 -21.90
CA ARG A 425 -7.89 1.56 -21.75
C ARG A 425 -9.12 1.09 -20.97
N ARG A 426 -9.72 -0.04 -21.33
CA ARG A 426 -10.92 -0.61 -20.65
C ARG A 426 -10.62 -0.93 -19.18
N LEU A 427 -9.48 -1.56 -18.92
CA LEU A 427 -9.07 -1.92 -17.57
C LEU A 427 -8.61 -0.70 -16.76
N GLY A 428 -8.18 0.40 -17.39
CA GLY A 428 -7.55 1.52 -16.68
C GLY A 428 -6.15 1.13 -16.18
N HIS A 429 -5.35 0.52 -17.04
CA HIS A 429 -3.93 0.23 -16.86
C HIS A 429 -3.10 1.09 -17.81
N SER A 430 -1.81 1.27 -17.52
CA SER A 430 -0.86 1.64 -18.57
C SER A 430 -0.56 0.42 -19.45
N VAL A 431 -0.18 0.64 -20.70
CA VAL A 431 0.20 -0.44 -21.63
C VAL A 431 1.37 -1.26 -21.07
N GLN A 432 2.37 -0.58 -20.49
CA GLN A 432 3.50 -1.24 -19.82
C GLN A 432 3.06 -2.16 -18.67
N MET A 433 2.08 -1.72 -17.85
CA MET A 433 1.54 -2.55 -16.78
C MET A 433 0.84 -3.78 -17.37
N LEU A 434 0.09 -3.64 -18.47
CA LEU A 434 -0.56 -4.76 -19.13
C LEU A 434 0.47 -5.80 -19.61
N TYR A 435 1.52 -5.39 -20.32
CA TYR A 435 2.57 -6.30 -20.78
C TYR A 435 3.33 -6.95 -19.62
N THR A 436 3.63 -6.20 -18.56
CA THR A 436 4.31 -6.76 -17.39
C THR A 436 3.43 -7.79 -16.66
N THR A 437 2.14 -7.50 -16.50
CA THR A 437 1.22 -8.35 -15.74
C THR A 437 0.72 -9.56 -16.54
N TYR A 438 0.51 -9.44 -17.86
CA TYR A 438 -0.08 -10.48 -18.71
C TYR A 438 0.91 -11.05 -19.74
N ALA A 439 2.22 -10.94 -19.50
CA ALA A 439 3.27 -11.42 -20.41
C ALA A 439 2.97 -12.80 -21.03
N HIS A 440 2.55 -13.77 -20.20
CA HIS A 440 2.23 -15.13 -20.63
C HIS A 440 1.12 -15.28 -21.69
N TRP A 441 0.25 -14.29 -21.88
CA TRP A 441 -0.81 -14.33 -22.88
C TRP A 441 -0.39 -13.75 -24.23
N PHE A 442 0.74 -13.05 -24.27
CA PHE A 442 1.34 -12.61 -25.53
C PHE A 442 2.21 -13.73 -26.13
N ASP A 443 2.73 -14.63 -25.30
CA ASP A 443 3.42 -15.85 -25.72
C ASP A 443 2.41 -16.76 -26.45
N GLY A 444 2.54 -16.93 -27.78
CA GLY A 444 1.65 -17.76 -28.60
C GLY A 444 0.57 -17.01 -29.41
N MET A 445 0.57 -15.66 -29.40
CA MET A 445 -0.25 -14.87 -30.32
C MET A 445 0.36 -14.78 -31.74
N GLU A 446 1.54 -15.37 -31.96
CA GLU A 446 2.29 -15.30 -33.21
C GLU A 446 1.50 -15.89 -34.38
N ASP A 447 0.93 -17.09 -34.23
CA ASP A 447 0.16 -17.73 -35.30
C ASP A 447 -1.09 -16.95 -35.68
N ALA A 448 -1.79 -16.38 -34.69
CA ALA A 448 -2.97 -15.55 -34.92
C ALA A 448 -2.60 -14.19 -35.55
N ALA A 449 -1.47 -13.60 -35.16
CA ALA A 449 -0.94 -12.38 -35.77
C ALA A 449 -0.51 -12.64 -37.22
N ASN A 450 0.19 -13.74 -37.48
CA ASN A 450 0.59 -14.17 -38.82
C ASN A 450 -0.63 -14.42 -39.70
N ALA A 451 -1.64 -15.15 -39.22
CA ALA A 451 -2.89 -15.37 -39.96
C ALA A 451 -3.64 -14.06 -40.28
N ALA A 452 -3.62 -13.07 -39.37
CA ALA A 452 -4.21 -11.76 -39.63
C ALA A 452 -3.41 -10.95 -40.68
N VAL A 453 -2.08 -11.04 -40.66
CA VAL A 453 -1.20 -10.46 -41.68
C VAL A 453 -1.43 -11.14 -43.03
N ASP A 454 -1.48 -12.47 -43.08
CA ASP A 454 -1.77 -13.24 -44.28
C ASP A 454 -3.13 -12.85 -44.86
N ALA A 455 -4.16 -12.74 -44.04
CA ALA A 455 -5.49 -12.29 -44.47
C ALA A 455 -5.49 -10.86 -45.03
N ALA A 456 -4.69 -9.95 -44.46
CA ALA A 456 -4.56 -8.57 -44.95
C ALA A 456 -3.78 -8.50 -46.27
N LEU A 457 -2.77 -9.38 -46.44
CA LEU A 457 -1.92 -9.45 -47.63
C LEU A 457 -2.52 -10.31 -48.75
N ALA A 458 -3.52 -11.15 -48.47
CA ALA A 458 -4.20 -12.00 -49.46
C ALA A 458 -4.94 -11.22 -50.57
N ASN A 459 -5.12 -9.89 -50.43
CA ASN A 459 -5.66 -9.00 -51.45
C ASN A 459 -4.58 -8.29 -52.29
N LEU A 460 -3.30 -8.59 -52.07
CA LEU A 460 -2.22 -8.24 -52.98
C LEU A 460 -1.96 -9.47 -53.84
N ASP A 461 -1.84 -9.29 -55.16
CA ASP A 461 -1.54 -10.39 -56.10
C ASP A 461 -0.47 -11.30 -55.49
N ALA A 462 -0.78 -12.60 -55.41
CA ALA A 462 0.04 -13.57 -54.73
C ALA A 462 1.48 -13.48 -55.27
N LEU A 463 2.40 -12.93 -54.45
CA LEU A 463 3.83 -13.04 -54.68
C LEU A 463 4.21 -14.49 -54.37
N THR A 464 3.95 -15.37 -55.33
CA THR A 464 4.50 -16.72 -55.30
C THR A 464 6.01 -16.60 -55.53
N CYS A 465 6.79 -17.34 -54.74
CA CYS A 465 8.23 -17.47 -54.93
C CYS A 465 8.60 -18.31 -56.18
N GLU A 466 7.65 -18.51 -57.09
CA GLU A 466 7.91 -19.08 -58.40
C GLU A 466 8.62 -18.02 -59.24
N ASN A 467 9.95 -18.12 -59.32
CA ASN A 467 10.68 -17.52 -60.43
C ASN A 467 10.10 -18.12 -61.72
N PRO A 468 9.41 -17.35 -62.60
CA PRO A 468 9.16 -17.84 -63.94
C PRO A 468 10.53 -17.95 -64.60
N GLY A 469 10.98 -19.18 -64.83
CA GLY A 469 12.26 -19.48 -65.45
C GLY A 469 12.35 -18.91 -66.86
N ALA A 470 12.75 -17.65 -66.95
CA ALA A 470 13.26 -16.99 -68.14
C ALA A 470 14.20 -15.88 -67.64
N GLY A 471 15.41 -16.27 -67.24
CA GLY A 471 16.50 -15.31 -67.15
C GLY A 471 16.68 -14.62 -68.52
N PRO A 472 17.11 -13.35 -68.56
CA PRO A 472 17.23 -12.63 -69.82
C PRO A 472 18.20 -13.38 -70.74
N ASP A 473 17.77 -13.58 -71.99
CA ASP A 473 18.58 -14.13 -73.07
C ASP A 473 19.81 -13.23 -73.26
N THR A 474 20.93 -13.65 -72.69
CA THR A 474 22.20 -12.95 -72.81
C THR A 474 22.80 -13.41 -74.12
N GLY A 475 22.42 -12.71 -75.20
CA GLY A 475 22.94 -12.90 -76.55
C GLY A 475 24.45 -12.71 -76.64
N GLN A 476 25.21 -13.73 -76.21
CA GLN A 476 26.63 -13.89 -76.47
C GLN A 476 26.82 -15.11 -77.34
N ASN A 477 26.70 -14.84 -78.63
CA ASN A 477 27.18 -15.67 -79.70
C ASN A 477 28.66 -15.32 -79.90
N GLU A 478 29.60 -16.09 -79.34
CA GLU A 478 30.98 -16.13 -79.82
C GLU A 478 31.49 -17.58 -79.75
N GLY A 479 31.59 -18.20 -80.92
CA GLY A 479 32.31 -19.45 -81.08
C GLY A 479 33.81 -19.22 -81.04
N HIS A 480 34.55 -20.19 -80.49
CA HIS A 480 35.91 -20.52 -80.88
C HIS A 480 36.06 -22.05 -80.76
N GLY A 481 36.48 -22.68 -81.85
CA GLY A 481 36.58 -24.12 -81.99
C GLY A 481 37.88 -24.74 -81.50
N THR A 482 38.12 -25.96 -82.03
CA THR A 482 39.17 -26.97 -81.81
C THR A 482 38.73 -28.08 -80.83
N ALA A 483 38.74 -29.37 -81.19
CA ALA A 483 39.34 -30.08 -82.33
C ALA A 483 38.37 -31.12 -82.93
#